data_AF-A0A1H7FSG2-F1
#
_entry.id   AF-A0A1H7FSG2-F1
#
_cell.length_a   1.000
_cell.length_b   1.000
_cell.length_c   1.000
_cell.angle_alpha   90.00
_cell.angle_beta   90.00
_cell.angle_gamma   90.00
#
_symmetry.space_group_name_H-M   'P 1'
#
loop_
_entity.id
_entity.type
_entity.pdbx_description
1 polymer ?
#
loop_
_entity_poly.entity_id
_entity_poly.type
_entity_poly.pdbx_seq_one_letter_code
_entity_poly.pdbx_strand_id
1 'polypeptide(L)'
;MNPDLQNTVTLETAKEWTTAWREKYQNPKKPEVNPCNAFLMPAVDLIEVLNEMGLLSDKVAKKAQEKACLKGKKVRAYMAIGNDSPDETTEEKLLVVGTKYNRKKRVYQDIINEEIDGDEVKLNFFGDPIISSGIYDFTDPCPPSCDIESPLN
;
A
#
# COMPACT_ATOMS: atom_id res chain seq x y z
N MET A 1 1.18 -17.09 7.05
CA MET A 1 2.24 -16.15 6.62
C MET A 1 2.25 -16.14 5.11
N ASN A 2 2.54 -15.01 4.46
CA ASN A 2 2.83 -15.02 3.04
C ASN A 2 4.20 -15.68 2.87
N PRO A 3 4.30 -16.93 2.37
CA PRO A 3 5.59 -17.58 2.17
C PRO A 3 6.34 -16.96 0.98
N ASP A 4 5.64 -16.11 0.20
CA ASP A 4 6.12 -15.49 -1.01
C ASP A 4 6.43 -14.02 -0.78
N LEU A 5 7.71 -13.69 -0.72
CA LEU A 5 8.21 -12.32 -0.59
C LEU A 5 8.42 -11.65 -1.96
N GLN A 6 7.93 -12.23 -3.06
CA GLN A 6 8.15 -11.68 -4.40
C GLN A 6 7.66 -10.24 -4.53
N ASN A 7 6.51 -9.92 -3.93
CA ASN A 7 5.88 -8.60 -4.04
C ASN A 7 6.24 -7.66 -2.88
N THR A 8 7.37 -7.89 -2.24
CA THR A 8 7.84 -7.14 -1.08
C THR A 8 8.97 -6.22 -1.51
N VAL A 9 8.90 -4.94 -1.11
CA VAL A 9 9.90 -3.93 -1.46
C VAL A 9 10.60 -3.43 -0.20
N THR A 10 11.91 -3.18 -0.30
CA THR A 10 12.67 -2.59 0.82
C THR A 10 12.29 -1.12 1.04
N LEU A 11 12.51 -0.58 2.24
CA LEU A 11 12.26 0.85 2.50
C LEU A 11 13.14 1.77 1.63
N GLU A 12 14.38 1.36 1.34
CA GLU A 12 15.30 2.11 0.49
C GLU A 12 14.74 2.20 -0.94
N THR A 13 14.43 1.05 -1.54
CA THR A 13 13.82 0.96 -2.87
C THR A 13 12.50 1.71 -2.95
N ALA A 14 11.63 1.59 -1.94
CA ALA A 14 10.35 2.32 -1.91
C ALA A 14 10.55 3.84 -1.86
N LYS A 15 11.57 4.33 -1.12
CA LYS A 15 11.91 5.76 -1.10
C LYS A 15 12.40 6.22 -2.47
N GLU A 16 13.26 5.45 -3.12
CA GLU A 16 13.75 5.74 -4.46
C GLU A 16 12.60 5.84 -5.45
N TRP A 17 11.75 4.80 -5.54
CA TRP A 17 10.68 4.76 -6.53
C TRP A 17 9.61 5.83 -6.32
N THR A 18 9.23 6.10 -5.07
CA THR A 18 8.27 7.17 -4.79
C THR A 18 8.88 8.56 -5.02
N THR A 19 10.20 8.72 -4.86
CA THR A 19 10.91 9.96 -5.22
C THR A 19 10.91 10.16 -6.71
N ALA A 20 11.22 9.12 -7.50
CA ALA A 20 11.18 9.17 -8.95
C ALA A 20 9.79 9.58 -9.47
N TRP A 21 8.71 9.07 -8.88
CA TRP A 21 7.33 9.53 -9.20
C TRP A 21 7.16 11.04 -8.99
N ARG A 22 7.56 11.53 -7.81
CA ARG A 22 7.42 12.96 -7.46
C ARG A 22 8.25 13.83 -8.39
N GLU A 23 9.49 13.45 -8.68
CA GLU A 23 10.36 14.21 -9.57
C GLU A 23 9.86 14.24 -11.02
N LYS A 24 9.29 13.13 -11.51
CA LYS A 24 8.75 13.06 -12.86
C LYS A 24 7.46 13.87 -13.03
N TYR A 25 6.54 13.79 -12.07
CA TYR A 25 5.17 14.26 -12.27
C TYR A 25 4.79 15.49 -11.44
N GLN A 26 5.52 15.84 -10.37
CA GLN A 26 5.20 17.01 -9.58
C GLN A 26 5.96 18.25 -10.09
N ASN A 27 5.22 19.34 -10.23
CA ASN A 27 5.77 20.65 -10.50
C ASN A 27 5.80 21.47 -9.21
N PRO A 28 6.99 21.78 -8.67
CA PRO A 28 7.11 22.56 -7.43
C PRO A 28 6.62 24.01 -7.59
N LYS A 29 6.53 24.53 -8.82
CA LYS A 29 6.03 25.88 -9.10
C LYS A 29 4.51 25.94 -9.26
N LYS A 30 3.83 24.80 -9.38
CA LYS A 30 2.37 24.70 -9.58
C LYS A 30 1.79 23.52 -8.78
N PRO A 31 1.88 23.55 -7.44
CA PRO A 31 1.43 22.44 -6.60
C PRO A 31 -0.05 22.07 -6.77
N GLU A 32 -0.89 23.02 -7.18
CA GLU A 32 -2.33 22.85 -7.37
C GLU A 32 -2.72 21.96 -8.56
N VAL A 33 -1.80 21.71 -9.50
CA VAL A 33 -2.03 20.79 -10.64
C VAL A 33 -1.26 19.48 -10.50
N ASN A 34 -0.54 19.29 -9.39
CA ASN A 34 0.24 18.07 -9.20
C ASN A 34 -0.71 16.87 -9.03
N PRO A 35 -0.43 15.75 -9.71
CA PRO A 35 -1.14 14.52 -9.42
C PRO A 35 -0.86 14.09 -7.99
N CYS A 36 -1.84 13.40 -7.40
CA CYS A 36 -1.66 12.78 -6.09
C CYS A 36 -0.51 11.77 -6.12
N ASN A 37 0.24 11.69 -5.03
CA ASN A 37 1.32 10.72 -4.82
C ASN A 37 0.90 9.56 -3.91
N ALA A 38 -0.28 9.65 -3.28
CA ALA A 38 -0.82 8.59 -2.44
C ALA A 38 -2.33 8.72 -2.24
N PHE A 39 -2.96 7.59 -1.91
CA PHE A 39 -4.36 7.47 -1.51
C PHE A 39 -4.43 6.81 -0.14
N LEU A 40 -5.22 7.39 0.77
CA LEU A 40 -5.49 6.81 2.08
C LEU A 40 -6.88 6.16 2.07
N MET A 41 -6.91 4.84 1.88
CA MET A 41 -8.13 4.07 1.64
C MET A 41 -8.63 3.40 2.93
N PRO A 42 -9.95 3.31 3.16
CA PRO A 42 -10.51 2.46 4.20
C PRO A 42 -10.03 1.00 4.02
N ALA A 43 -9.61 0.35 5.10
CA ALA A 43 -9.23 -1.07 5.02
C ALA A 43 -10.45 -1.98 4.76
N VAL A 44 -11.67 -1.47 4.99
CA VAL A 44 -12.94 -2.18 4.74
C VAL A 44 -13.08 -2.48 3.25
N ASP A 45 -12.80 -1.51 2.38
CA ASP A 45 -12.93 -1.64 0.93
C ASP A 45 -12.00 -2.74 0.40
N LEU A 46 -10.75 -2.81 0.91
CA LEU A 46 -9.82 -3.89 0.54
C LEU A 46 -10.32 -5.26 1.03
N ILE A 47 -10.97 -5.34 2.19
CA ILE A 47 -11.57 -6.60 2.68
C ILE A 47 -12.74 -7.02 1.79
N GLU A 48 -13.53 -6.08 1.28
CA GLU A 48 -14.66 -6.35 0.38
C GLU A 48 -14.17 -6.92 -0.95
N VAL A 49 -13.17 -6.30 -1.57
CA VAL A 49 -12.55 -6.81 -2.81
C VAL A 49 -12.06 -8.25 -2.62
N LEU A 50 -11.37 -8.55 -1.51
CA LEU A 50 -10.89 -9.91 -1.22
C LEU A 50 -12.04 -10.90 -0.96
N ASN A 51 -13.16 -10.45 -0.39
CA ASN A 51 -14.35 -11.28 -0.20
C ASN A 51 -15.06 -11.57 -1.53
N GLU A 52 -15.18 -10.56 -2.41
CA GLU A 52 -15.75 -10.72 -3.76
C GLU A 52 -14.98 -11.72 -4.62
N MET A 53 -13.65 -11.77 -4.44
CA MET A 53 -12.78 -12.79 -5.06
C MET A 53 -12.90 -14.20 -4.43
N GLY A 54 -13.71 -14.36 -3.38
CA GLY A 54 -13.89 -15.63 -2.67
C GLY A 54 -12.70 -16.05 -1.81
N LEU A 55 -11.72 -15.16 -1.56
CA LEU A 55 -10.58 -15.46 -0.67
C LEU A 55 -10.98 -15.46 0.80
N LEU A 56 -12.06 -14.76 1.13
CA LEU A 56 -12.68 -14.72 2.46
C LEU A 56 -14.09 -15.31 2.37
N SER A 57 -14.55 -15.91 3.48
CA SER A 57 -15.99 -16.16 3.66
C SER A 57 -16.67 -14.92 4.23
N ASP A 58 -17.95 -14.72 3.94
CA ASP A 58 -18.73 -13.58 4.44
C ASP A 58 -18.61 -13.40 5.96
N LYS A 59 -18.58 -14.50 6.71
CA LYS A 59 -18.41 -14.47 8.17
C LYS A 59 -17.04 -13.90 8.59
N VAL A 60 -15.98 -14.28 7.87
CA VAL A 60 -14.62 -13.79 8.12
C VAL A 60 -14.50 -12.33 7.69
N ALA A 61 -14.99 -11.99 6.49
CA ALA A 61 -14.99 -10.63 5.98
C ALA A 61 -15.75 -9.69 6.92
N LYS A 62 -16.98 -10.02 7.32
CA LYS A 62 -17.78 -9.22 8.27
C LYS A 62 -17.03 -8.95 9.57
N LYS A 63 -16.41 -9.98 10.17
CA LYS A 63 -15.64 -9.82 11.41
C LYS A 63 -14.42 -8.91 11.21
N ALA A 64 -13.75 -9.01 10.06
CA ALA A 64 -12.62 -8.15 9.71
C ALA A 64 -13.07 -6.69 9.48
N GLN A 65 -14.17 -6.48 8.77
CA GLN A 65 -14.79 -5.18 8.53
C GLN A 65 -15.21 -4.49 9.83
N GLU A 66 -15.92 -5.19 10.73
CA GLU A 66 -16.31 -4.64 12.04
C GLU A 66 -15.08 -4.15 12.82
N LYS A 67 -14.00 -4.94 12.82
CA LYS A 67 -12.72 -4.56 13.46
C LYS A 67 -12.07 -3.36 12.75
N ALA A 68 -12.09 -3.32 11.43
CA ALA A 68 -11.54 -2.23 10.63
C ALA A 68 -12.30 -0.92 10.88
N CYS A 69 -13.64 -0.94 10.81
CA CYS A 69 -14.54 0.17 11.11
C CYS A 69 -14.33 0.71 12.53
N LEU A 70 -14.44 -0.15 13.54
CA LEU A 70 -14.33 0.23 14.96
C LEU A 70 -12.98 0.88 15.29
N LYS A 71 -11.92 0.51 14.58
CA LYS A 71 -10.57 1.03 14.79
C LYS A 71 -10.14 2.06 13.74
N GLY A 72 -11.05 2.44 12.83
CA GLY A 72 -10.78 3.35 11.72
C GLY A 72 -9.54 2.94 10.92
N LYS A 73 -9.38 1.64 10.65
CA LYS A 73 -8.21 1.10 9.94
C LYS A 73 -8.19 1.55 8.49
N LYS A 74 -7.01 1.96 8.04
CA LYS A 74 -6.77 2.42 6.68
C LYS A 74 -5.48 1.80 6.14
N VAL A 75 -5.42 1.70 4.83
CA VAL A 75 -4.21 1.39 4.08
C VAL A 75 -3.82 2.62 3.27
N ARG A 76 -2.53 2.79 3.01
CA ARG A 76 -2.05 3.84 2.12
C ARG A 76 -1.44 3.20 0.89
N ALA A 77 -1.91 3.61 -0.29
CA ALA A 77 -1.32 3.26 -1.56
C ALA A 77 -0.53 4.47 -2.09
N TYR A 78 0.74 4.26 -2.43
CA TYR A 78 1.65 5.27 -2.97
C TYR A 78 1.84 5.05 -4.46
N MET A 79 1.86 6.15 -5.21
CA MET A 79 2.32 6.12 -6.60
C MET A 79 3.85 6.14 -6.62
N ALA A 80 4.43 5.27 -7.43
CA ALA A 80 5.86 5.08 -7.53
C ALA A 80 6.27 4.76 -8.98
N ILE A 81 7.55 4.93 -9.30
CA ILE A 81 8.12 4.58 -10.61
C ILE A 81 9.43 3.83 -10.35
N GLY A 82 9.53 2.59 -10.81
CA GLY A 82 10.63 1.70 -10.47
C GLY A 82 10.79 0.53 -11.44
N ASN A 83 11.77 -0.31 -11.16
CA ASN A 83 12.02 -1.57 -11.85
C ASN A 83 12.54 -2.61 -10.85
N ASP A 84 12.26 -3.88 -11.08
CA ASP A 84 12.67 -4.93 -10.15
C ASP A 84 14.15 -5.30 -10.34
N SER A 85 14.69 -5.02 -11.53
CA SER A 85 16.11 -5.11 -11.87
C SER A 85 16.61 -3.81 -12.54
N PRO A 86 17.87 -3.38 -12.32
CA PRO A 86 18.46 -2.23 -12.99
C PRO A 86 18.43 -2.29 -14.53
N ASP A 87 18.40 -3.50 -15.09
CA ASP A 87 18.39 -3.75 -16.54
C ASP A 87 16.98 -3.69 -17.15
N GLU A 88 15.93 -3.57 -16.32
CA GLU A 88 14.54 -3.50 -16.76
C GLU A 88 14.08 -2.06 -17.00
N THR A 89 13.11 -1.91 -17.90
CA THR A 89 12.47 -0.62 -18.15
C THR A 89 11.72 -0.17 -16.91
N THR A 90 11.88 1.10 -16.54
CA THR A 90 11.14 1.66 -15.42
C THR A 90 9.66 1.73 -15.74
N GLU A 91 8.84 1.22 -14.83
CA GLU A 91 7.39 1.14 -14.94
C GLU A 91 6.70 1.85 -13.77
N GLU A 92 5.40 2.09 -13.93
CA GLU A 92 4.57 2.64 -12.86
C GLU A 92 4.28 1.55 -11.84
N LYS A 93 4.42 1.90 -10.56
CA LYS A 93 4.28 1.01 -9.41
C LYS A 93 3.28 1.61 -8.40
N LEU A 94 2.65 0.76 -7.62
CA LEU A 94 1.65 1.03 -6.59
C LEU A 94 2.06 0.32 -5.31
N LEU A 95 2.65 1.07 -4.38
CA LEU A 95 3.15 0.53 -3.12
C LEU A 95 2.09 0.68 -2.03
N VAL A 96 1.69 -0.42 -1.39
CA VAL A 96 0.67 -0.41 -0.34
C VAL A 96 1.29 -0.69 1.03
N VAL A 97 0.90 0.11 2.01
CA VAL A 97 1.31 -0.03 3.42
C VAL A 97 0.10 -0.01 4.35
N GLY A 98 0.23 -0.68 5.51
CA GLY A 98 -0.71 -0.54 6.61
C GLY A 98 -0.52 0.82 7.32
N THR A 99 -1.56 1.32 7.99
CA THR A 99 -1.45 2.58 8.75
C THR A 99 -1.99 2.47 10.18
N LYS A 100 -1.51 3.36 11.05
CA LYS A 100 -2.03 3.57 12.40
C LYS A 100 -2.39 5.04 12.61
N TYR A 101 -3.60 5.28 13.07
CA TYR A 101 -4.01 6.65 13.42
C TYR A 101 -3.27 7.14 14.67
N ASN A 102 -2.56 8.26 14.55
CA ASN A 102 -1.97 8.98 15.66
C ASN A 102 -2.90 10.11 16.10
N ARG A 103 -3.55 9.93 17.26
CA ARG A 103 -4.51 10.90 17.80
C ARG A 103 -3.88 12.27 18.12
N LYS A 104 -2.60 12.30 18.52
CA LYS A 104 -1.91 13.55 18.87
C LYS A 104 -1.61 14.38 17.62
N LYS A 105 -1.03 13.74 16.61
CA LYS A 105 -0.68 14.37 15.32
C LYS A 105 -1.89 14.52 14.38
N ARG A 106 -3.01 13.83 14.68
CA ARG A 106 -4.23 13.76 13.84
C ARG A 106 -3.96 13.27 12.41
N VAL A 107 -2.97 12.39 12.25
CA VAL A 107 -2.59 11.79 10.96
C VAL A 107 -2.56 10.28 11.07
N TYR A 108 -2.73 9.61 9.93
CA TYR A 108 -2.41 8.20 9.80
C TYR A 108 -0.92 8.08 9.52
N GLN A 109 -0.20 7.37 10.39
CA GLN A 109 1.22 7.08 10.24
C GLN A 109 1.38 5.72 9.59
N ASP A 110 2.43 5.55 8.79
CA ASP A 110 2.64 4.31 8.05
C ASP A 110 3.28 3.27 8.96
N ILE A 111 2.91 2.02 8.74
CA ILE A 111 3.48 0.86 9.41
C ILE A 111 4.46 0.21 8.44
N ILE A 112 5.75 0.30 8.73
CA ILE A 112 6.84 -0.21 7.88
C ILE A 112 7.83 -0.95 8.76
N ASN A 113 8.19 -2.19 8.43
CA ASN A 113 9.17 -2.99 9.20
C ASN A 113 8.93 -2.99 10.73
N GLU A 114 7.67 -3.13 11.14
CA GLU A 114 7.26 -3.03 12.55
C GLU A 114 7.42 -1.66 13.23
N GLU A 115 7.93 -0.67 12.51
CA GLU A 115 8.06 0.72 12.97
C GLU A 115 6.87 1.57 12.50
N ILE A 116 6.67 2.69 13.20
CA ILE A 116 5.67 3.68 12.83
C ILE A 116 6.37 4.99 12.52
N ASP A 117 6.43 5.35 11.24
CA ASP A 117 7.23 6.47 10.72
C ASP A 117 8.70 6.46 11.22
N GLY A 118 9.30 5.29 11.43
CA GLY A 118 10.68 5.16 11.91
C GLY A 118 10.86 5.18 13.43
N ASP A 119 9.78 5.30 14.21
CA ASP A 119 9.82 5.08 15.66
C ASP A 119 9.58 3.58 15.94
N GLU A 120 10.47 2.94 16.71
CA GLU A 120 10.26 1.58 17.21
C GLU A 120 8.95 1.54 18.03
N VAL A 121 7.92 0.90 17.48
CA VAL A 121 6.69 0.64 18.21
C VAL A 121 6.44 -0.85 18.11
N LYS A 122 6.49 -1.56 19.24
CA LYS A 122 6.00 -2.95 19.29
C LYS A 122 4.55 -2.95 18.81
N LEU A 123 4.35 -3.35 17.57
CA LEU A 123 3.03 -3.66 17.07
C LEU A 123 2.64 -4.93 17.82
N ASN A 124 1.63 -4.81 18.69
CA ASN A 124 1.01 -5.97 19.30
C ASN A 124 0.21 -6.70 18.21
N PHE A 125 0.93 -7.39 17.33
CA PHE A 125 0.36 -8.39 16.46
C PHE A 125 -0.15 -9.51 17.36
N PHE A 126 -1.40 -9.92 17.16
CA PHE A 126 -1.93 -11.11 17.81
C PHE A 126 -1.35 -12.33 17.08
N GLY A 127 -0.18 -12.83 17.48
CA GLY A 127 0.48 -14.00 16.88
C GLY A 127 2.01 -13.93 16.89
N ASP A 128 2.63 -14.93 16.24
CA ASP A 128 4.08 -15.03 16.00
C ASP A 128 4.67 -13.74 15.38
N PRO A 129 5.97 -13.43 15.61
CA PRO A 129 6.62 -12.25 15.03
C PRO A 129 6.41 -12.22 13.52
N ILE A 130 5.86 -11.11 13.03
CA ILE A 130 5.51 -10.96 11.62
C ILE A 130 6.78 -10.52 10.89
N ILE A 131 7.46 -11.46 10.24
CA ILE A 131 8.44 -11.11 9.19
C ILE A 131 7.64 -10.64 7.97
N SER A 132 7.12 -9.42 8.02
CA SER A 132 6.56 -8.75 6.85
C SER A 132 7.27 -7.45 6.63
N SER A 133 7.72 -7.23 5.40
CA SER A 133 8.40 -6.05 4.89
C SER A 133 7.65 -4.73 5.04
N GLY A 134 6.38 -4.77 5.42
CA GLY A 134 5.53 -3.59 5.63
C GLY A 134 5.17 -2.83 4.35
N ILE A 135 5.90 -3.02 3.25
CA ILE A 135 5.72 -2.37 1.95
C ILE A 135 5.56 -3.43 0.87
N TYR A 136 4.43 -3.36 0.18
CA TYR A 136 4.07 -4.35 -0.82
C TYR A 136 3.85 -3.66 -2.16
N ASP A 137 4.46 -4.17 -3.22
CA ASP A 137 4.16 -3.77 -4.59
C ASP A 137 2.95 -4.57 -5.09
N PHE A 138 1.88 -3.87 -5.43
CA PHE A 138 0.61 -4.47 -5.86
C PHE A 138 0.45 -4.40 -7.39
N THR A 139 1.53 -4.19 -8.15
CA THR A 139 1.43 -3.72 -9.53
C THR A 139 1.91 -4.72 -10.54
N ASP A 140 1.02 -4.98 -11.49
CA ASP A 140 1.35 -5.31 -12.87
C ASP A 140 0.70 -4.18 -13.70
N PRO A 141 1.47 -3.30 -14.35
CA PRO A 141 0.91 -2.08 -14.94
C PRO A 141 -0.01 -2.41 -16.11
N CYS A 142 -1.11 -1.66 -16.21
CA CYS A 142 -2.02 -1.70 -17.34
C CYS A 142 -2.01 -0.31 -18.03
N PRO A 143 -1.53 -0.21 -19.28
CA PRO A 143 -0.89 -1.25 -20.11
C PRO A 143 0.54 -1.65 -19.64
N PRO A 144 1.05 -2.84 -20.03
CA PRO A 144 0.47 -3.76 -21.03
C PRO A 144 -0.52 -4.81 -20.47
N SER A 145 -0.58 -5.03 -19.17
CA SER A 145 -1.29 -6.15 -18.56
C SER A 145 -2.77 -5.83 -18.24
N CYS A 146 -3.49 -5.31 -19.24
CA CYS A 146 -4.88 -4.90 -19.09
C CYS A 146 -5.88 -6.05 -19.31
N ASP A 147 -6.95 -6.08 -18.51
CA ASP A 147 -8.19 -6.79 -18.88
C ASP A 147 -8.93 -6.01 -19.96
N ILE A 148 -8.72 -6.36 -21.23
CA ILE A 148 -9.26 -5.63 -22.39
C ILE A 148 -10.80 -5.56 -22.44
N GLU A 149 -11.49 -6.45 -21.72
CA GLU A 149 -12.96 -6.48 -21.67
C GLU A 149 -13.51 -5.72 -20.45
N SER A 150 -12.64 -5.25 -19.55
CA SER A 150 -13.05 -4.49 -18.38
C SER A 150 -13.68 -3.15 -18.79
N PRO A 151 -14.86 -2.79 -18.28
CA PRO A 151 -15.48 -1.50 -18.57
C PRO A 151 -14.74 -0.30 -17.94
N LEU A 152 -13.67 -0.56 -17.18
CA LEU A 152 -12.83 0.46 -16.55
C LEU A 152 -11.57 0.79 -17.36
N ASN A 153 -11.32 0.08 -18.48
CA ASN A 153 -10.20 0.30 -19.39
C ASN A 153 -10.58 1.08 -20.65
#